data_AF-A0A518B574-F1
#
_entry.id   AF-A0A518B574-F1
#
_cell.length_a   1.000
_cell.length_b   1.000
_cell.length_c   1.000
_cell.angle_alpha   90.00
_cell.angle_beta   90.00
_cell.angle_gamma   90.00
#
_symmetry.space_group_name_H-M   'P 1'
#
loop_
_entity.id
_entity.type
_entity.pdbx_description
1 polymer ?
#
loop_
_entity_poly.entity_id
_entity_poly.type
_entity_poly.pdbx_seq_one_letter_code
_entity_poly.pdbx_strand_id
1 'polypeptide(L)'
;MTTSTDRRPDLVRLAEAALSGLGTTADDVTASLLRAGCTGDHCSANTCPIARFLFRFGFREVTVVGDWAVVRTSSSSVEYWQIVLPDAVNDFVRDFDTNHYPQLERI
;
A
#
# COMPACT_ATOMS: atom_id res chain seq x y z
N MET A 1 -35.25 5.86 -6.86
CA MET A 1 -34.13 6.76 -6.52
C MET A 1 -33.03 5.89 -5.92
N THR A 2 -32.13 5.39 -6.76
CA THR A 2 -31.02 4.53 -6.31
C THR A 2 -29.93 5.43 -5.75
N THR A 3 -29.72 5.39 -4.45
CA THR A 3 -28.52 5.94 -3.79
C THR A 3 -27.32 5.16 -4.32
N SER A 4 -26.71 5.69 -5.39
CA SER A 4 -25.38 5.28 -5.84
C SER A 4 -24.38 5.85 -4.84
N THR A 5 -24.33 5.24 -3.65
CA THR A 5 -23.31 5.51 -2.66
C THR A 5 -21.99 5.25 -3.34
N ASP A 6 -21.26 6.32 -3.59
CA ASP A 6 -19.90 6.25 -4.08
C ASP A 6 -19.07 5.48 -3.06
N ARG A 7 -18.83 4.19 -3.29
CA ARG A 7 -18.05 3.33 -2.37
C ARG A 7 -16.54 3.60 -2.47
N ARG A 8 -16.10 4.56 -3.30
CA ARG A 8 -14.68 4.84 -3.57
C ARG A 8 -13.96 5.51 -2.38
N PRO A 9 -14.55 6.48 -1.67
CA PRO A 9 -13.93 7.05 -0.45
C PRO A 9 -13.82 6.03 0.69
N ASP A 10 -14.72 5.04 0.74
CA ASP A 10 -14.71 4.02 1.78
C ASP A 10 -13.49 3.09 1.65
N LEU A 11 -13.09 2.75 0.41
CA LEU A 11 -11.90 1.93 0.17
C LEU A 11 -10.61 2.65 0.55
N VAL A 12 -10.51 3.95 0.26
CA VAL A 12 -9.37 4.78 0.64
C VAL A 12 -9.24 4.83 2.16
N ARG A 13 -10.33 5.13 2.88
CA ARG A 13 -10.33 5.17 4.34
C ARG A 13 -10.02 3.81 4.98
N LEU A 14 -10.55 2.74 4.38
CA LEU A 14 -10.25 1.38 4.84
C LEU A 14 -8.77 1.04 4.65
N ALA A 15 -8.17 1.43 3.52
CA ALA A 15 -6.76 1.23 3.25
C ALA A 15 -5.87 2.06 4.18
N GLU A 16 -6.22 3.32 4.45
CA GLU A 16 -5.54 4.16 5.44
C GLU A 16 -5.54 3.51 6.82
N ALA A 17 -6.71 3.10 7.32
CA ALA A 17 -6.83 2.43 8.61
C ALA A 17 -6.02 1.13 8.66
N ALA A 18 -5.99 0.37 7.57
CA ALA A 18 -5.23 -0.87 7.49
C ALA A 18 -3.72 -0.63 7.45
N LEU A 19 -3.25 0.42 6.77
CA LEU A 19 -1.83 0.82 6.80
C LEU A 19 -1.41 1.23 8.22
N SER A 20 -2.23 2.00 8.93
CA SER A 20 -1.98 2.33 10.34
C SER A 20 -1.97 1.09 11.24
N GLY A 21 -2.66 0.02 10.85
CA GLY A 21 -2.69 -1.26 11.56
C GLY A 21 -1.50 -2.18 11.28
N LEU A 22 -0.61 -1.86 10.34
CA LEU A 22 0.57 -2.68 10.05
C LEU A 22 1.61 -2.63 11.17
N GLY A 23 1.69 -1.52 11.90
CA GLY A 23 2.63 -1.34 12.99
C GLY A 23 3.06 0.10 13.20
N THR A 24 3.79 0.33 14.29
CA THR A 24 4.32 1.64 14.67
C THR A 24 5.81 1.80 14.35
N THR A 25 6.46 0.74 13.88
CA THR A 25 7.87 0.73 13.45
C THR A 25 8.00 0.00 12.10
N ALA A 26 9.10 0.25 11.38
CA ALA A 26 9.38 -0.43 10.11
C ALA A 26 9.49 -1.96 10.27
N ASP A 27 10.00 -2.44 11.41
CA ASP A 27 10.08 -3.87 11.72
C ASP A 27 8.71 -4.49 11.99
N ASP A 28 7.83 -3.78 12.69
CA ASP A 28 6.43 -4.22 12.90
C ASP A 28 5.70 -4.32 11.56
N VAL A 29 5.87 -3.30 10.70
CA VAL A 29 5.33 -3.27 9.34
C VAL A 29 5.83 -4.48 8.56
N THR A 30 7.13 -4.73 8.59
CA THR A 30 7.77 -5.89 7.95
C THR A 30 7.14 -7.21 8.44
N ALA A 31 7.02 -7.40 9.75
CA ALA A 31 6.42 -8.60 10.33
C ALA A 31 4.95 -8.77 9.93
N SER A 32 4.19 -7.68 9.82
CA SER A 32 2.80 -7.69 9.36
C SER A 32 2.68 -8.02 7.88
N LEU A 33 3.54 -7.46 7.03
CA LEU A 33 3.55 -7.74 5.59
C LEU A 33 3.97 -9.19 5.30
N LEU A 34 4.96 -9.72 6.05
CA LEU A 34 5.35 -11.13 5.99
C LEU A 34 4.19 -12.06 6.36
N ARG A 35 3.53 -11.79 7.49
CA ARG A 35 2.34 -12.56 7.93
C ARG A 35 1.20 -12.47 6.92
N ALA A 36 1.05 -11.33 6.25
CA ALA A 36 0.09 -11.17 5.17
C ALA A 36 0.53 -11.91 3.90
N GLY A 37 1.81 -12.27 3.72
CA GLY A 37 2.34 -12.80 2.46
C GLY A 37 2.43 -11.74 1.37
N CYS A 38 2.71 -10.49 1.74
CA CYS A 38 2.93 -9.38 0.82
C CYS A 38 4.43 -9.20 0.59
N THR A 39 4.99 -9.88 -0.41
CA THR A 39 6.37 -9.67 -0.89
C THR A 39 6.38 -8.74 -2.10
N GLY A 40 7.56 -8.24 -2.51
CA GLY A 40 7.67 -7.33 -3.64
C GLY A 40 9.08 -7.16 -4.17
N ASP A 41 9.21 -6.30 -5.18
CA ASP A 41 10.49 -6.00 -5.82
C ASP A 41 11.05 -4.67 -5.28
N HIS A 42 12.36 -4.61 -5.03
CA HIS A 42 13.05 -3.38 -4.62
C HIS A 42 12.93 -2.27 -5.67
N CYS A 43 12.91 -1.01 -5.23
CA CYS A 43 12.89 0.18 -6.09
C CYS A 43 11.71 0.20 -7.08
N SER A 44 10.65 -0.56 -6.80
CA SER A 44 9.52 -0.75 -7.70
C SER A 44 8.22 -0.27 -7.04
N ALA A 45 7.86 0.98 -7.35
CA ALA A 45 6.69 1.67 -6.80
C ALA A 45 5.36 0.91 -6.94
N ASN A 46 5.23 0.04 -7.95
CA ASN A 46 3.99 -0.68 -8.27
C ASN A 46 4.01 -2.16 -7.85
N THR A 47 5.15 -2.68 -7.41
CA THR A 47 5.26 -4.09 -7.00
C THR A 47 5.90 -4.29 -5.63
N CYS A 48 6.28 -3.21 -4.93
CA CYS A 48 6.76 -3.28 -3.56
C CYS A 48 5.71 -3.89 -2.61
N PRO A 49 6.11 -4.38 -1.42
CA PRO A 49 5.21 -4.99 -0.44
C PRO A 49 3.99 -4.14 -0.08
N ILE A 50 4.14 -2.81 0.03
CA ILE A 50 3.04 -1.89 0.31
C ILE A 50 2.06 -1.81 -0.86
N ALA A 51 2.55 -1.72 -2.09
CA ALA A 51 1.69 -1.75 -3.28
C ALA A 51 0.87 -3.05 -3.33
N ARG A 52 1.52 -4.19 -3.06
CA ARG A 52 0.87 -5.51 -3.00
C ARG A 52 -0.16 -5.62 -1.88
N PHE A 53 0.11 -5.04 -0.72
CA PHE A 53 -0.85 -4.95 0.36
C PHE A 53 -2.07 -4.14 -0.07
N LEU A 54 -1.88 -2.97 -0.65
CA LEU A 54 -2.96 -2.09 -1.12
C LEU A 54 -3.81 -2.73 -2.22
N PHE A 55 -3.22 -3.52 -3.13
CA PHE A 55 -3.99 -4.27 -4.14
C PHE A 55 -5.07 -5.19 -3.54
N ARG A 56 -4.92 -5.65 -2.30
CA ARG A 56 -5.90 -6.51 -1.63
C ARG A 56 -7.22 -5.81 -1.31
N PHE A 57 -7.23 -4.49 -1.30
CA PHE A 57 -8.43 -3.68 -1.07
C PHE A 57 -9.26 -3.46 -2.35
N GLY A 58 -8.84 -4.05 -3.48
CA GLY A 58 -9.57 -3.99 -4.74
C GLY A 58 -9.17 -2.83 -5.66
N PHE A 59 -8.08 -2.12 -5.35
CA PHE A 59 -7.48 -1.18 -6.29
C PHE A 59 -6.97 -1.92 -7.54
N ARG A 60 -7.11 -1.30 -8.70
CA ARG A 60 -6.64 -1.81 -9.99
C ARG A 60 -5.24 -1.31 -10.32
N GLU A 61 -4.89 -0.15 -9.81
CA GLU A 61 -3.54 0.41 -9.91
C GLU A 61 -3.16 1.01 -8.56
N VAL A 62 -1.92 0.78 -8.19
CA VAL A 62 -1.29 1.31 -6.98
C VAL A 62 0.14 1.69 -7.34
N THR A 63 0.53 2.92 -7.01
CA THR A 63 1.90 3.41 -7.17
C THR A 63 2.31 4.09 -5.88
N VAL A 64 3.31 3.53 -5.20
CA VAL A 64 3.92 4.09 -3.99
C VAL A 64 5.02 5.06 -4.37
N VAL A 65 4.92 6.31 -3.93
CA VAL A 65 5.85 7.39 -4.25
C VAL A 65 6.19 8.14 -2.98
N GLY A 66 7.39 7.90 -2.45
CA GLY A 66 7.82 8.52 -1.19
C GLY A 66 6.85 8.19 -0.06
N ASP A 67 6.26 9.24 0.53
CA ASP A 67 5.37 9.22 1.67
C ASP A 67 3.87 9.07 1.33
N TRP A 68 3.53 8.80 0.06
CA TRP A 68 2.13 8.52 -0.33
C TRP A 68 2.01 7.39 -1.35
N ALA A 69 0.79 6.87 -1.49
CA ALA A 69 0.39 5.99 -2.57
C ALA A 69 -0.70 6.65 -3.43
N VAL A 70 -0.56 6.53 -4.75
CA VAL A 70 -1.58 6.90 -5.71
C VAL A 70 -2.34 5.63 -6.12
N VAL A 71 -3.67 5.64 -5.97
CA VAL A 71 -4.50 4.47 -6.22
C VAL A 71 -5.66 4.78 -7.17
N ARG A 72 -6.09 3.73 -7.90
CA ARG A 72 -7.24 3.78 -8.81
C ARG A 72 -8.09 2.51 -8.69
N THR A 73 -9.41 2.64 -8.73
CA THR A 73 -10.37 1.51 -8.58
C THR A 73 -10.85 0.92 -9.91
N SER A 74 -10.69 1.63 -11.03
CA SER A 74 -11.09 1.16 -12.36
C SER A 74 -10.12 1.62 -13.43
N SER A 75 -9.80 0.72 -14.38
CA SER A 75 -8.90 1.02 -15.49
C SER A 75 -9.42 2.10 -16.46
N SER A 76 -10.72 2.39 -16.41
CA SER A 76 -11.38 3.42 -17.22
C SER A 76 -11.63 4.73 -16.46
N SER A 77 -11.33 4.79 -15.16
CA SER A 77 -11.49 6.01 -14.38
C SER A 77 -10.34 6.98 -14.65
N VAL A 78 -10.65 8.28 -14.78
CA VAL A 78 -9.63 9.35 -14.78
C VAL A 78 -9.30 9.83 -13.36
N GLU A 79 -10.04 9.34 -12.36
CA GLU A 79 -9.91 9.74 -10.97
C GLU A 79 -8.87 8.89 -10.25
N TYR A 80 -7.89 9.57 -9.67
CA TYR A 80 -6.86 9.00 -8.80
C TYR A 80 -7.07 9.53 -7.38
N TRP A 81 -6.79 8.67 -6.42
CA TRP A 81 -6.84 9.01 -5.01
C TRP A 81 -5.46 8.90 -4.40
N GLN A 82 -5.16 9.76 -3.44
CA GLN A 82 -3.93 9.72 -2.68
C GLN A 82 -4.20 9.14 -1.29
N ILE A 83 -3.30 8.27 -0.85
CA ILE A 83 -3.26 7.70 0.50
C ILE A 83 -1.95 8.14 1.10
N VAL A 84 -1.99 8.89 2.19
CA VAL A 84 -0.79 9.26 2.94
C VAL A 84 -0.30 8.03 3.70
N LEU A 85 0.99 7.71 3.58
CA LEU A 85 1.58 6.60 4.32
C LEU A 85 1.88 7.04 5.75
N PRO A 86 1.55 6.22 6.76
CA PRO A 86 2.05 6.42 8.11
C PRO A 86 3.59 6.44 8.15
N ASP A 87 4.18 7.20 9.06
CA ASP A 87 5.65 7.36 9.17
C ASP A 87 6.38 6.01 9.19
N ALA A 88 5.91 5.05 9.98
CA ALA A 88 6.49 3.70 10.05
C ALA A 88 6.45 2.94 8.70
N VAL A 89 5.41 3.17 7.90
CA VAL A 89 5.29 2.59 6.55
C VAL A 89 6.23 3.29 5.58
N ASN A 90 6.38 4.61 5.68
CA ASN A 90 7.32 5.38 4.89
C ASN A 90 8.78 4.97 5.20
N ASP A 91 9.13 4.84 6.48
CA ASP A 91 10.43 4.35 6.92
C ASP A 91 10.69 2.92 6.40
N PHE A 92 9.68 2.04 6.49
CA PHE A 92 9.76 0.71 5.89
C PHE A 92 10.07 0.76 4.38
N VAL A 93 9.38 1.60 3.60
CA VAL A 93 9.61 1.70 2.14
C VAL A 93 11.05 2.11 1.84
N ARG A 94 11.58 3.09 2.57
CA ARG A 94 12.97 3.57 2.40
C ARG A 94 13.98 2.48 2.74
N ASP A 95 13.77 1.76 3.83
CA ASP A 95 14.65 0.68 4.27
C ASP A 95 14.56 -0.54 3.35
N PHE A 96 13.35 -0.87 2.87
CA PHE A 96 13.14 -1.94 1.89
C PHE A 96 13.88 -1.64 0.58
N ASP A 97 13.81 -0.42 0.05
CA ASP A 97 14.52 -0.05 -1.19
C ASP A 97 16.05 -0.05 -1.05
N THR A 98 16.57 -0.03 0.18
CA THR A 98 18.02 -0.19 0.46
C THR A 98 18.43 -1.62 0.83
N ASN A 99 17.53 -2.59 0.59
CA ASN A 99 17.74 -4.02 0.84
C ASN A 99 17.89 -4.39 2.34
N HIS A 100 17.28 -3.63 3.25
CA HIS A 100 17.30 -3.94 4.69
C HIS A 100 16.38 -5.14 5.04
N TYR A 101 15.39 -5.45 4.19
CA TYR A 101 14.40 -6.50 4.43
C TYR A 101 14.35 -7.55 3.31
N PRO A 102 15.43 -8.32 3.08
CA PRO A 102 15.52 -9.28 1.97
C PRO A 102 14.47 -10.41 2.07
N GLN A 103 13.95 -10.69 3.26
CA GLN A 103 12.89 -11.68 3.45
C GLN A 103 11.54 -11.31 2.79
N LEU A 104 11.36 -10.05 2.41
CA LEU A 104 10.20 -9.58 1.66
C LEU A 104 10.46 -9.46 0.15
N GLU A 105 11.68 -9.76 -0.30
CA GLU A 105 12.02 -9.79 -1.72
C GLU A 105 11.29 -10.94 -2.41
N ARG A 106 10.73 -10.65 -3.59
CA ARG A 106 10.06 -11.65 -4.41
C ARG A 106 11.11 -12.42 -5.22
N ILE A 107 11.26 -13.70 -4.88
CA ILE A 107 12.11 -14.69 -5.58
C ILE A 107 11.43 -15.18 -6.87
#